data_AF-A0A8C5QWX1-F1
#
_entry.id   AF-A0A8C5QWX1-F1
#
_cell.length_a   1.000
_cell.length_b   1.000
_cell.length_c   1.000
_cell.angle_alpha   90.00
_cell.angle_beta   90.00
_cell.angle_gamma   90.00
#
_symmetry.space_group_name_H-M   'P 1'
#
loop_
_entity.id
_entity.type
_entity.pdbx_description
1 polymer ?
#
loop_
_entity_poly.entity_id
_entity_poly.type
_entity_poly.pdbx_seq_one_letter_code
_entity_poly.pdbx_strand_id
1 'polypeptide(L)'
;MKLGKSRYKEIVRFIATLKPTRQCMKRLMERFPCQSPSTLLSIFSQEYQKLMKKTHSRHHTTEAVEHYYSRYLKDVTENPSAPILLDLANEVDFSPALMARIILERFLQDQDGPAPSKPVLNSMLRDPSLIPDPVLANQVHQCIVNDCCNGPWVDSIKHSVGYEHEVLLREKLIERGLAFLDEDQLRNKGYDKTPDVILEVPIAVDGHVIHWIESKASFGDENSHSTYLQEQFWSYWNRFGPGLVIYWHGFIEELDCNRERGILLKDEFPDNIVTLLDCTAQESGHGFHAEGKTEKSQETM
;
A
#
# COMPACT_ATOMS: atom_id res chain seq x y z
N MET A 1 -1.53 17.92 5.91
CA MET A 1 -1.74 18.07 7.37
C MET A 1 -1.44 16.73 8.00
N LYS A 2 -0.47 16.65 8.92
CA LYS A 2 -0.12 15.40 9.58
C LYS A 2 -1.32 14.80 10.32
N LEU A 3 -1.51 13.48 10.21
CA LEU A 3 -2.64 12.78 10.80
C LEU A 3 -2.20 12.09 12.11
N GLY A 4 -2.51 12.69 13.26
CA GLY A 4 -2.25 12.05 14.55
C GLY A 4 -3.15 10.84 14.82
N LYS A 5 -2.71 9.95 15.71
CA LYS A 5 -3.40 8.69 16.08
C LYS A 5 -4.84 8.91 16.57
N SER A 6 -5.11 9.99 17.30
CA SER A 6 -6.47 10.31 17.76
C SER A 6 -7.42 10.56 16.58
N ARG A 7 -6.97 11.35 15.59
CA ARG A 7 -7.76 11.67 14.40
C ARG A 7 -7.95 10.46 13.50
N TYR A 8 -6.90 9.65 13.32
CA TYR A 8 -7.01 8.35 12.64
C TYR A 8 -8.10 7.47 13.29
N LYS A 9 -8.10 7.34 14.62
CA LYS A 9 -9.13 6.57 15.35
C LYS A 9 -10.54 7.12 15.18
N GLU A 10 -10.72 8.43 15.00
CA GLU A 10 -12.03 9.02 14.68
C GLU A 10 -12.50 8.61 13.28
N ILE A 11 -11.60 8.63 12.29
CA ILE A 11 -11.88 8.20 10.91
C ILE A 11 -12.28 6.72 10.90
N VAL A 12 -11.49 5.85 11.54
CA VAL A 12 -11.78 4.41 11.63
C VAL A 12 -13.12 4.15 12.30
N ARG A 13 -13.42 4.84 13.41
CA ARG A 13 -14.73 4.72 14.09
C ARG A 13 -15.89 5.13 13.18
N PHE A 14 -15.71 6.16 12.37
CA PHE A 14 -16.74 6.57 11.41
C PHE A 14 -16.87 5.56 10.27
N ILE A 15 -15.77 5.06 9.71
CA ILE A 15 -15.76 4.01 8.68
C ILE A 15 -16.56 2.78 9.13
N ALA A 16 -16.41 2.36 10.39
CA ALA A 16 -17.15 1.23 10.95
C ALA A 16 -18.68 1.42 10.95
N THR A 17 -19.17 2.65 10.81
CA THR A 17 -20.61 2.95 10.69
C THR A 17 -21.09 3.03 9.24
N LEU A 18 -20.18 2.98 8.26
CA LEU A 18 -20.49 3.10 6.85
C LEU A 18 -20.68 1.72 6.24
N LYS A 19 -21.76 1.56 5.48
CA LYS A 19 -21.87 0.46 4.53
C LYS A 19 -20.91 0.70 3.35
N PRO A 20 -20.26 -0.35 2.81
CA PRO A 20 -19.33 -0.26 1.68
C PRO A 20 -20.07 -0.02 0.36
N THR A 21 -20.78 1.09 0.28
CA THR A 21 -21.54 1.53 -0.88
C THR A 21 -20.77 2.63 -1.61
N ARG A 22 -21.10 2.91 -2.87
CA ARG A 22 -20.48 4.00 -3.65
C ARG A 22 -20.58 5.39 -2.98
N GLN A 23 -21.45 5.57 -1.99
CA GLN A 23 -21.61 6.82 -1.24
C GLN A 23 -20.68 6.95 -0.02
N CYS A 24 -19.98 5.88 0.39
CA CYS A 24 -19.13 5.91 1.59
C CYS A 24 -18.05 6.99 1.49
N MET A 25 -17.41 7.12 0.32
CA MET A 25 -16.35 8.09 0.09
C MET A 25 -16.86 9.52 0.15
N LYS A 26 -18.05 9.79 -0.41
CA LYS A 26 -18.68 11.11 -0.32
C LYS A 26 -18.90 11.51 1.15
N ARG A 27 -19.48 10.61 1.96
CA ARG A 27 -19.73 10.84 3.38
C ARG A 27 -18.44 11.00 4.18
N LEU A 28 -17.38 10.27 3.84
CA LEU A 28 -16.05 10.41 4.44
C LEU A 28 -15.46 11.79 4.17
N MET A 29 -15.49 12.24 2.91
CA MET A 29 -14.97 13.54 2.52
C MET A 29 -15.74 14.70 3.16
N GLU A 30 -17.07 14.59 3.24
CA GLU A 30 -17.92 15.58 3.93
C GLU A 30 -17.61 15.67 5.43
N ARG A 31 -17.30 14.53 6.08
CA ARG A 31 -16.99 14.48 7.52
C ARG A 31 -15.57 14.91 7.85
N PHE A 32 -14.63 14.65 6.95
CA PHE A 32 -13.19 14.89 7.14
C PHE A 32 -12.59 15.73 6.00
N PRO A 33 -13.10 16.96 5.75
CA PRO A 33 -12.70 17.77 4.58
C PRO A 33 -11.24 18.23 4.61
N CYS A 34 -10.60 18.22 5.77
CA CYS A 34 -9.18 18.60 5.91
C CYS A 34 -8.21 17.49 5.48
N GLN A 35 -8.70 16.30 5.13
CA GLN A 35 -7.88 15.16 4.70
C GLN A 35 -8.04 14.95 3.20
N SER A 36 -6.95 14.55 2.53
CA SER A 36 -7.00 14.32 1.09
C SER A 36 -7.93 13.14 0.74
N PRO A 37 -8.58 13.17 -0.43
CA PRO A 37 -9.39 12.04 -0.89
C PRO A 37 -8.61 10.73 -0.94
N SER A 38 -7.34 10.77 -1.38
CA SER A 38 -6.46 9.60 -1.47
C SER A 38 -6.13 9.02 -0.10
N THR A 39 -5.86 9.87 0.90
CA THR A 39 -5.65 9.46 2.30
C THR A 39 -6.90 8.75 2.84
N LEU A 40 -8.08 9.35 2.68
CA LEU A 40 -9.33 8.78 3.17
C LEU A 40 -9.67 7.45 2.46
N LEU A 41 -9.44 7.38 1.14
CA LEU A 41 -9.66 6.17 0.36
C LEU A 41 -8.71 5.04 0.80
N SER A 42 -7.44 5.37 1.03
CA SER A 42 -6.46 4.38 1.49
C SER A 42 -6.80 3.85 2.87
N ILE A 43 -7.18 4.72 3.82
CA ILE A 43 -7.62 4.29 5.17
C ILE A 43 -8.87 3.42 5.05
N PHE A 44 -9.87 3.84 4.26
CA PHE A 44 -11.09 3.07 4.03
C PHE A 44 -10.79 1.67 3.47
N SER A 45 -9.96 1.59 2.43
CA SER A 45 -9.58 0.29 1.84
C SER A 45 -8.87 -0.61 2.85
N GLN A 46 -8.00 -0.08 3.70
CA GLN A 46 -7.27 -0.87 4.70
C GLN A 46 -8.20 -1.37 5.80
N GLU A 47 -9.09 -0.53 6.33
CA GLU A 47 -10.08 -0.94 7.34
C GLU A 47 -11.04 -1.99 6.78
N TYR A 48 -11.48 -1.82 5.53
CA TYR A 48 -12.32 -2.82 4.88
C TYR A 48 -11.60 -4.16 4.72
N GLN A 49 -10.32 -4.17 4.31
CA GLN A 49 -9.53 -5.39 4.23
C GLN A 49 -9.33 -6.05 5.60
N LYS A 50 -9.11 -5.28 6.68
CA LYS A 50 -9.02 -5.81 8.06
C LYS A 50 -10.33 -6.46 8.47
N LEU A 51 -11.47 -5.84 8.17
CA LEU A 51 -12.79 -6.40 8.43
C LEU A 51 -12.97 -7.73 7.70
N MET A 52 -12.65 -7.79 6.40
CA MET A 52 -12.76 -9.02 5.61
C MET A 52 -11.88 -10.14 6.15
N LYS A 53 -10.63 -9.84 6.55
CA LYS A 53 -9.74 -10.83 7.19
C LYS A 53 -10.32 -11.35 8.50
N LYS A 54 -10.89 -10.46 9.32
CA LYS A 54 -11.49 -10.82 10.61
C LYS A 54 -12.75 -11.69 10.47
N THR A 55 -13.58 -11.43 9.47
CA THR A 55 -14.84 -12.17 9.23
C THR A 55 -14.67 -13.35 8.29
N HIS A 56 -13.52 -13.50 7.63
CA HIS A 56 -13.26 -14.51 6.60
C HIS A 56 -13.71 -15.92 7.01
N SER A 57 -13.27 -16.41 8.17
CA SER A 57 -13.55 -17.78 8.63
C SER A 57 -15.05 -18.07 8.77
N ARG A 58 -15.85 -17.08 9.17
CA ARG A 58 -17.31 -17.21 9.32
C ARG A 58 -18.01 -17.52 7.99
N HIS A 59 -17.48 -17.02 6.87
CA HIS A 59 -18.09 -17.17 5.55
C HIS A 59 -17.60 -18.42 4.81
N HIS A 60 -16.56 -19.08 5.30
CA HIS A 60 -15.94 -20.25 4.66
C HIS A 60 -16.20 -21.56 5.42
N THR A 61 -17.12 -21.58 6.39
CA THR A 61 -17.58 -22.85 6.97
C THR A 61 -18.47 -23.57 5.97
N THR A 62 -18.47 -24.91 6.00
CA THR A 62 -19.30 -25.71 5.10
C THR A 62 -20.78 -25.31 5.20
N GLU A 63 -21.28 -25.07 6.42
CA GLU A 63 -22.66 -24.66 6.65
C GLU A 63 -22.98 -23.30 6.02
N ALA A 64 -22.06 -22.33 6.12
CA ALA A 64 -22.25 -21.01 5.54
C ALA A 64 -22.25 -21.07 4.01
N VAL A 65 -21.29 -21.81 3.43
CA VAL A 65 -21.18 -21.97 1.97
C VAL A 65 -22.43 -22.66 1.41
N GLU A 66 -22.88 -23.77 2.01
CA GLU A 66 -24.10 -24.46 1.58
C GLU A 66 -25.35 -23.58 1.74
N HIS A 67 -25.42 -22.78 2.81
CA HIS A 67 -26.52 -21.84 3.01
C HIS A 67 -26.57 -20.78 1.90
N TYR A 68 -25.45 -20.15 1.57
CA TYR A 68 -25.39 -19.14 0.50
C TYR A 68 -25.71 -19.75 -0.86
N TYR A 69 -25.17 -20.94 -1.14
CA TYR A 69 -25.38 -21.63 -2.41
C TYR A 69 -26.83 -22.10 -2.59
N SER A 70 -27.43 -22.68 -1.55
CA SER A 70 -28.85 -23.08 -1.57
C SER A 70 -29.77 -21.88 -1.81
N ARG A 71 -29.47 -20.75 -1.16
CA ARG A 71 -30.23 -19.51 -1.37
C ARG A 71 -30.05 -18.94 -2.78
N TYR A 72 -28.82 -18.95 -3.30
CA TYR A 72 -28.54 -18.57 -4.68
C TYR A 72 -29.37 -19.39 -5.68
N LEU A 73 -29.37 -20.72 -5.56
CA LEU A 73 -30.12 -21.61 -6.45
C LEU A 73 -31.62 -21.34 -6.38
N LYS A 74 -32.16 -21.16 -5.17
CA LYS A 74 -33.57 -20.81 -4.98
C LYS A 74 -33.92 -19.49 -5.67
N ASP A 75 -33.19 -18.43 -5.36
CA ASP A 75 -33.53 -17.07 -5.82
C ASP A 75 -33.31 -16.93 -7.34
N VAL A 76 -32.36 -17.66 -7.93
CA VAL A 76 -32.15 -17.72 -9.39
C VAL A 76 -33.35 -18.33 -10.11
N THR A 77 -33.98 -19.36 -9.53
CA THR A 77 -35.17 -19.98 -10.14
C THR A 77 -36.39 -19.06 -10.11
N GLU A 78 -36.49 -18.19 -9.11
CA GLU A 78 -37.55 -17.18 -9.00
C GLU A 78 -37.31 -15.98 -9.92
N ASN A 79 -36.10 -15.41 -9.92
CA ASN A 79 -35.73 -14.27 -10.76
C ASN A 79 -34.23 -14.26 -11.12
N PRO A 80 -33.83 -14.83 -12.27
CA PRO A 80 -32.42 -14.93 -12.65
C PRO A 80 -31.76 -13.57 -12.98
N SER A 81 -32.56 -12.51 -13.17
CA SER A 81 -32.04 -11.16 -13.48
C SER A 81 -31.80 -10.32 -12.24
N ALA A 82 -32.24 -10.74 -11.05
CA ALA A 82 -32.01 -10.02 -9.80
C ALA A 82 -30.54 -10.07 -9.37
N PRO A 83 -29.99 -9.06 -8.66
CA PRO A 83 -28.60 -9.01 -8.21
C PRO A 83 -28.35 -9.88 -6.97
N ILE A 84 -28.70 -11.16 -7.03
CA ILE A 84 -28.78 -12.10 -5.89
C ILE A 84 -27.47 -12.15 -5.10
N LEU A 85 -26.33 -12.35 -5.77
CA LEU A 85 -25.05 -12.48 -5.07
C LEU A 85 -24.59 -11.18 -4.41
N LEU A 86 -24.93 -10.05 -5.03
CA LEU A 86 -24.65 -8.73 -4.46
C LEU A 86 -25.52 -8.47 -3.22
N ASP A 87 -26.81 -8.83 -3.28
CA ASP A 87 -27.73 -8.70 -2.16
C ASP A 87 -27.30 -9.59 -1.00
N LEU A 88 -26.95 -10.86 -1.27
CA LEU A 88 -26.39 -11.77 -0.26
C LEU A 88 -25.16 -11.17 0.42
N ALA A 89 -24.20 -10.64 -0.35
CA ALA A 89 -23.00 -10.02 0.20
C ALA A 89 -23.33 -8.83 1.11
N ASN A 90 -24.25 -7.97 0.69
CA ASN A 90 -24.69 -6.80 1.45
C ASN A 90 -25.45 -7.15 2.74
N GLU A 91 -26.23 -8.23 2.73
CA GLU A 91 -26.98 -8.68 3.92
C GLU A 91 -26.08 -9.19 5.03
N VAL A 92 -24.95 -9.82 4.69
CA VAL A 92 -24.02 -10.38 5.68
C VAL A 92 -22.78 -9.52 5.94
N ASP A 93 -22.79 -8.28 5.42
CA ASP A 93 -21.68 -7.32 5.45
C ASP A 93 -20.35 -7.94 4.96
N PHE A 94 -20.41 -8.61 3.80
CA PHE A 94 -19.28 -9.28 3.16
C PHE A 94 -18.97 -8.67 1.79
N SER A 95 -17.76 -8.92 1.30
CA SER A 95 -17.31 -8.40 0.00
C SER A 95 -18.05 -9.09 -1.15
N PRO A 96 -18.69 -8.33 -2.07
CA PRO A 96 -19.35 -8.89 -3.23
C PRO A 96 -18.44 -9.80 -4.06
N ALA A 97 -17.18 -9.39 -4.29
CA ALA A 97 -16.23 -10.21 -5.04
C ALA A 97 -15.86 -11.51 -4.30
N LEU A 98 -15.73 -11.46 -2.96
CA LEU A 98 -15.48 -12.66 -2.16
C LEU A 98 -16.71 -13.57 -2.07
N MET A 99 -17.93 -13.02 -2.02
CA MET A 99 -19.17 -13.80 -2.09
C MET A 99 -19.27 -14.53 -3.44
N ALA A 100 -19.04 -13.80 -4.54
CA ALA A 100 -19.00 -14.38 -5.87
C ALA A 100 -17.97 -15.50 -5.99
N ARG A 101 -16.79 -15.33 -5.38
CA ARG A 101 -15.76 -16.36 -5.31
C ARG A 101 -16.24 -17.63 -4.60
N ILE A 102 -16.89 -17.50 -3.44
CA ILE A 102 -17.41 -18.65 -2.68
C ILE A 102 -18.42 -19.44 -3.52
N ILE A 103 -19.38 -18.75 -4.13
CA ILE A 103 -20.42 -19.38 -4.93
C ILE A 103 -19.85 -20.02 -6.19
N LEU A 104 -18.93 -19.34 -6.88
CA LEU A 104 -18.26 -19.89 -8.05
C LEU A 104 -17.44 -21.13 -7.72
N GLU A 105 -16.69 -21.11 -6.62
CA GLU A 105 -15.92 -22.26 -6.15
C GLU A 105 -16.83 -23.45 -5.84
N ARG A 106 -17.93 -23.21 -5.13
CA ARG A 106 -18.92 -24.25 -4.80
C ARG A 106 -19.62 -24.79 -6.05
N PHE A 107 -19.99 -23.94 -7.01
CA PHE A 107 -20.62 -24.32 -8.27
C PHE A 107 -19.72 -25.25 -9.10
N LEU A 108 -18.42 -24.97 -9.16
CA LEU A 108 -17.47 -25.80 -9.90
C LEU A 108 -17.22 -27.15 -9.23
N GLN A 109 -17.37 -27.25 -7.90
CA GLN A 109 -17.27 -28.51 -7.17
C GLN A 109 -18.44 -29.47 -7.47
N ASP A 110 -19.62 -28.96 -7.85
CA ASP A 110 -20.79 -29.79 -8.20
C ASP A 110 -20.65 -30.51 -9.56
N GLN A 111 -19.71 -30.12 -10.43
CA GLN A 111 -19.62 -30.66 -11.80
C GLN A 111 -18.84 -31.98 -11.93
N ASP A 112 -18.86 -32.85 -10.91
CA ASP A 112 -18.20 -34.18 -10.88
C ASP A 112 -16.69 -34.17 -11.24
N GLY A 113 -16.02 -33.02 -11.06
CA GLY A 113 -14.62 -32.81 -11.41
C GLY A 113 -13.68 -32.68 -10.21
N PRO A 114 -12.34 -32.65 -10.43
CA PRO A 114 -11.38 -32.29 -9.40
C PRO A 114 -11.65 -30.87 -8.89
N ALA A 115 -11.38 -30.63 -7.59
CA ALA A 115 -11.58 -29.32 -6.99
C ALA A 115 -10.92 -28.20 -7.83
N PRO A 116 -11.62 -27.08 -8.05
CA PRO A 116 -11.12 -26.02 -8.93
C PRO A 116 -9.83 -25.44 -8.38
N SER A 117 -8.81 -25.32 -9.23
CA SER A 117 -7.55 -24.70 -8.83
C SER A 117 -7.72 -23.18 -8.63
N LYS A 118 -6.96 -22.60 -7.70
CA LYS A 118 -6.96 -21.14 -7.46
C LYS A 118 -6.70 -20.31 -8.73
N PRO A 119 -5.79 -20.69 -9.65
CA PRO A 119 -5.58 -19.96 -10.91
C PRO A 119 -6.83 -19.94 -11.79
N VAL A 120 -7.56 -21.06 -11.90
CA VAL A 120 -8.80 -21.14 -12.68
C VAL A 120 -9.87 -20.22 -12.11
N LEU A 121 -10.10 -20.27 -10.79
CA LEU A 121 -11.04 -19.36 -10.12
C LEU A 121 -10.68 -17.89 -10.35
N ASN A 122 -9.41 -17.53 -10.18
CA ASN A 122 -8.95 -16.16 -10.39
C ASN A 122 -9.10 -15.72 -11.86
N SER A 123 -8.94 -16.63 -12.82
CA SER A 123 -9.16 -16.32 -14.25
C SER A 123 -10.63 -16.02 -14.55
N MET A 124 -11.56 -16.83 -14.02
CA MET A 124 -13.01 -16.62 -14.17
C MET A 124 -13.51 -15.38 -13.41
N LEU A 125 -12.90 -15.03 -12.28
CA LEU A 125 -13.20 -13.77 -11.58
C LEU A 125 -12.66 -12.56 -12.37
N ARG A 126 -11.54 -12.67 -13.08
CA ARG A 126 -11.03 -11.58 -13.93
C ARG A 126 -11.85 -11.44 -15.21
N ASP A 127 -12.27 -12.57 -15.77
CA ASP A 127 -13.10 -12.66 -16.97
C ASP A 127 -14.31 -13.59 -16.72
N PRO A 128 -15.44 -13.03 -16.27
CA PRO A 128 -16.66 -13.80 -16.03
C PRO A 128 -17.23 -14.49 -17.26
N SER A 129 -16.82 -14.12 -18.48
CA SER A 129 -17.27 -14.79 -19.71
C SER A 129 -16.78 -16.24 -19.83
N LEU A 130 -15.75 -16.61 -19.04
CA LEU A 130 -15.23 -17.97 -18.95
C LEU A 130 -16.13 -18.90 -18.10
N ILE A 131 -17.12 -18.36 -17.39
CA ILE A 131 -18.04 -19.15 -16.56
C ILE A 131 -19.10 -19.80 -17.47
N PRO A 132 -19.26 -21.14 -17.46
CA PRO A 132 -20.18 -21.82 -18.38
C PRO A 132 -21.65 -21.43 -18.21
N ASP A 133 -22.08 -21.16 -16.97
CA ASP A 133 -23.44 -20.74 -16.68
C ASP A 133 -23.59 -19.21 -16.87
N PRO A 134 -24.39 -18.74 -17.84
CA PRO A 134 -24.48 -17.33 -18.18
C PRO A 134 -25.16 -16.50 -17.08
N VAL A 135 -26.02 -17.12 -16.25
CA VAL A 135 -26.66 -16.45 -15.12
C VAL A 135 -25.63 -16.16 -14.05
N LEU A 136 -24.86 -17.17 -13.64
CA LEU A 136 -23.76 -17.05 -12.68
C LEU A 136 -22.68 -16.11 -13.20
N ALA A 137 -22.34 -16.17 -14.48
CA ALA A 137 -21.41 -15.23 -15.11
C ALA A 137 -21.84 -13.77 -14.90
N ASN A 138 -23.12 -13.47 -15.13
CA ASN A 138 -23.68 -12.14 -14.90
C ASN A 138 -23.69 -11.75 -13.41
N GLN A 139 -24.03 -12.67 -12.51
CA GLN A 139 -23.99 -12.43 -11.06
C GLN A 139 -22.58 -12.10 -10.57
N VAL A 140 -21.59 -12.90 -10.98
CA VAL A 140 -20.18 -12.70 -10.67
C VAL A 140 -19.71 -11.35 -11.21
N HIS A 141 -20.06 -11.01 -12.46
CA HIS A 141 -19.77 -9.71 -13.05
C HIS A 141 -20.35 -8.54 -12.23
N GLN A 142 -21.62 -8.62 -11.82
CA GLN A 142 -22.24 -7.59 -10.99
C GLN A 142 -21.53 -7.42 -9.64
N CYS A 143 -21.14 -8.51 -9.01
CA CYS A 143 -20.34 -8.47 -7.78
C CYS A 143 -19.00 -7.78 -7.99
N ILE A 144 -18.27 -8.11 -9.06
CA ILE A 144 -16.96 -7.49 -9.38
C ILE A 144 -17.09 -5.99 -9.60
N VAL A 145 -18.10 -5.55 -10.37
CA VAL A 145 -18.35 -4.13 -10.70
C VAL A 145 -18.74 -3.30 -9.46
N ASN A 146 -19.35 -3.94 -8.47
CA ASN A 146 -19.84 -3.27 -7.27
C ASN A 146 -18.92 -3.45 -6.05
N ASP A 147 -17.89 -4.28 -6.14
CA ASP A 147 -16.91 -4.42 -5.06
C ASP A 147 -15.96 -3.22 -5.04
N CYS A 148 -15.90 -2.54 -3.90
CA CYS A 148 -15.12 -1.32 -3.75
C CYS A 148 -13.66 -1.54 -3.33
N CYS A 149 -13.24 -2.77 -2.99
CA CYS A 149 -11.96 -2.97 -2.29
C CYS A 149 -11.19 -4.26 -2.60
N ASN A 150 -11.87 -5.39 -2.87
CA ASN A 150 -11.26 -6.71 -3.07
C ASN A 150 -11.56 -7.32 -4.45
N GLY A 151 -12.22 -6.56 -5.33
CA GLY A 151 -12.44 -7.00 -6.71
C GLY A 151 -11.17 -6.93 -7.57
N PRO A 152 -11.08 -7.73 -8.64
CA PRO A 152 -9.91 -7.78 -9.53
C PRO A 152 -9.57 -6.43 -10.18
N TRP A 153 -10.57 -5.57 -10.44
CA TRP A 153 -10.34 -4.22 -10.97
C TRP A 153 -9.73 -3.30 -9.92
N VAL A 154 -10.17 -3.41 -8.67
CA VAL A 154 -9.61 -2.62 -7.57
C VAL A 154 -8.17 -3.03 -7.31
N ASP A 155 -7.87 -4.32 -7.35
CA ASP A 155 -6.49 -4.82 -7.25
C ASP A 155 -5.63 -4.27 -8.40
N SER A 156 -6.15 -4.27 -9.63
CA SER A 156 -5.44 -3.71 -10.79
C SER A 156 -5.18 -2.21 -10.66
N ILE A 157 -6.15 -1.45 -10.12
CA ILE A 157 -5.98 -0.02 -9.81
C ILE A 157 -4.90 0.15 -8.74
N LYS A 158 -4.94 -0.61 -7.63
CA LYS A 158 -3.93 -0.54 -6.56
C LYS A 158 -2.52 -0.82 -7.07
N HIS A 159 -2.36 -1.85 -7.91
CA HIS A 159 -1.07 -2.16 -8.52
C HIS A 159 -0.59 -1.03 -9.44
N SER A 160 -1.47 -0.48 -10.27
CA SER A 160 -1.14 0.63 -11.17
C SER A 160 -0.72 1.87 -10.39
N VAL A 161 -1.47 2.23 -9.35
CA VAL A 161 -1.16 3.37 -8.46
C VAL A 161 0.17 3.15 -7.71
N GLY A 162 0.47 1.92 -7.29
CA GLY A 162 1.78 1.56 -6.71
C GLY A 162 2.92 1.85 -7.68
N TYR A 163 2.80 1.31 -8.89
CA TYR A 163 3.79 1.49 -9.95
C TYR A 163 3.97 2.96 -10.36
N GLU A 164 2.88 3.74 -10.46
CA GLU A 164 2.95 5.17 -10.74
C GLU A 164 3.79 5.93 -9.71
N HIS A 165 3.69 5.59 -8.43
CA HIS A 165 4.48 6.24 -7.38
C HIS A 165 5.94 5.81 -7.37
N GLU A 166 6.25 4.58 -7.77
CA GLU A 166 7.63 4.12 -8.01
C GLU A 166 8.25 4.83 -9.23
N VAL A 167 7.48 5.06 -10.30
CA VAL A 167 7.90 5.89 -11.44
C VAL A 167 8.17 7.32 -10.98
N LEU A 168 7.23 7.93 -10.24
CA LEU A 168 7.37 9.29 -9.71
C LEU A 168 8.62 9.43 -8.82
N LEU A 169 8.90 8.46 -7.95
CA LEU A 169 10.11 8.45 -7.13
C LEU A 169 11.36 8.50 -8.00
N ARG A 170 11.44 7.67 -9.04
CA ARG A 170 12.60 7.63 -9.96
C ARG A 170 12.75 8.94 -10.73
N GLU A 171 11.65 9.51 -11.22
CA GLU A 171 11.66 10.82 -11.87
C GLU A 171 12.22 11.90 -10.94
N LYS A 172 11.76 11.94 -9.67
CA LYS A 172 12.26 12.90 -8.68
C LYS A 172 13.75 12.74 -8.38
N LEU A 173 14.24 11.51 -8.31
CA LEU A 173 15.67 11.24 -8.13
C LEU A 173 16.50 11.74 -9.33
N ILE A 174 16.03 11.48 -10.56
CA ILE A 174 16.68 11.94 -11.80
C ILE A 174 16.68 13.47 -11.88
N GLU A 175 15.55 14.13 -11.58
CA GLU A 175 15.42 15.59 -11.56
C GLU A 175 16.40 16.24 -10.58
N ARG A 176 16.71 15.55 -9.47
CA ARG A 176 17.68 15.99 -8.46
C ARG A 176 19.12 15.56 -8.76
N GLY A 177 19.36 14.85 -9.86
CA GLY A 177 20.69 14.37 -10.24
C GLY A 177 21.27 13.32 -9.29
N LEU A 178 20.42 12.57 -8.59
CA LEU A 178 20.84 11.54 -7.64
C LEU A 178 21.06 10.22 -8.36
N ALA A 179 22.22 9.59 -8.15
CA ALA A 179 22.54 8.27 -8.71
C ALA A 179 21.93 7.16 -7.86
N PHE A 180 21.26 6.20 -8.50
CA PHE A 180 20.55 5.12 -7.82
C PHE A 180 20.41 3.85 -8.65
N LEU A 181 20.14 2.74 -7.98
CA LEU A 181 19.75 1.46 -8.55
C LEU A 181 18.27 1.20 -8.23
N ASP A 182 17.48 0.85 -9.24
CA ASP A 182 16.09 0.43 -9.08
C ASP A 182 15.96 -1.06 -8.73
N GLU A 183 14.76 -1.47 -8.33
CA GLU A 183 14.46 -2.84 -7.91
C GLU A 183 14.88 -3.90 -8.95
N ASP A 184 14.61 -3.67 -10.24
CA ASP A 184 14.93 -4.60 -11.32
C ASP A 184 16.45 -4.77 -11.47
N GLN A 185 17.21 -3.68 -11.38
CA GLN A 185 18.67 -3.74 -11.38
C GLN A 185 19.21 -4.50 -10.17
N LEU A 186 18.62 -4.33 -8.98
CA LEU A 186 18.99 -5.07 -7.78
C LEU A 186 18.71 -6.57 -7.94
N ARG A 187 17.54 -6.94 -8.50
CA ARG A 187 17.21 -8.34 -8.80
C ARG A 187 18.20 -8.95 -9.80
N ASN A 188 18.55 -8.22 -10.86
CA ASN A 188 19.54 -8.67 -11.85
C ASN A 188 20.94 -8.84 -11.26
N LYS A 189 21.29 -8.06 -10.23
CA LYS A 189 22.55 -8.21 -9.47
C LYS A 189 22.50 -9.33 -8.43
N GLY A 190 21.37 -10.01 -8.26
CA GLY A 190 21.22 -11.17 -7.37
C GLY A 190 20.96 -10.81 -5.91
N TYR A 191 20.49 -9.60 -5.61
CA TYR A 191 20.05 -9.25 -4.25
C TYR A 191 18.77 -10.01 -3.90
N ASP A 192 18.74 -10.62 -2.72
CA ASP A 192 17.57 -11.32 -2.18
C ASP A 192 16.57 -10.37 -1.48
N LYS A 193 17.01 -9.14 -1.19
CA LYS A 193 16.20 -8.05 -0.63
C LYS A 193 16.40 -6.80 -1.45
N THR A 194 15.29 -6.26 -1.95
CA THR A 194 15.28 -5.20 -2.94
C THR A 194 14.30 -4.11 -2.47
N PRO A 195 14.77 -3.07 -1.75
CA PRO A 195 13.97 -1.86 -1.64
C PRO A 195 13.76 -1.28 -3.05
N ASP A 196 12.74 -0.45 -3.23
CA ASP A 196 12.42 0.12 -4.55
C ASP A 196 13.61 0.86 -5.17
N VAL A 197 14.40 1.53 -4.31
CA VAL A 197 15.61 2.24 -4.69
C VAL A 197 16.73 2.04 -3.66
N ILE A 198 17.95 1.78 -4.14
CA ILE A 198 19.20 2.00 -3.40
C ILE A 198 19.94 3.18 -4.01
N LEU A 199 20.36 4.14 -3.18
CA LEU A 199 21.17 5.27 -3.59
C LEU A 199 22.63 4.82 -3.75
N GLU A 200 23.24 5.14 -4.88
CA GLU A 200 24.68 4.85 -5.09
C GLU A 200 25.55 5.73 -4.19
N VAL A 201 25.10 6.96 -3.96
CA VAL A 201 25.70 7.90 -3.02
C VAL A 201 24.67 8.26 -1.95
N PRO A 202 24.93 7.98 -0.66
CA PRO A 202 24.01 8.32 0.42
C PRO A 202 23.74 9.83 0.47
N ILE A 203 22.52 10.19 0.85
CA ILE A 203 22.09 11.59 1.00
C ILE A 203 21.60 11.84 2.41
N ALA A 204 21.62 13.10 2.85
CA ALA A 204 21.03 13.52 4.11
C ALA A 204 19.66 14.15 3.90
N VAL A 205 18.67 13.71 4.70
CA VAL A 205 17.31 14.25 4.75
C VAL A 205 16.97 14.55 6.20
N ASP A 206 16.54 15.77 6.52
CA ASP A 206 16.31 16.22 7.91
C ASP A 206 17.51 15.91 8.85
N GLY A 207 18.74 16.02 8.34
CA GLY A 207 19.96 15.71 9.10
C GLY A 207 20.27 14.23 9.29
N HIS A 208 19.49 13.32 8.69
CA HIS A 208 19.69 11.87 8.75
C HIS A 208 20.21 11.36 7.41
N VAL A 209 21.33 10.63 7.43
CA VAL A 209 21.86 9.96 6.23
C VAL A 209 20.97 8.77 5.90
N ILE A 210 20.60 8.62 4.62
CA ILE A 210 19.83 7.50 4.09
C ILE A 210 20.55 6.85 2.90
N HIS A 211 20.38 5.54 2.76
CA HIS A 211 21.00 4.71 1.72
C HIS A 211 19.99 4.11 0.75
N TRP A 212 18.73 3.99 1.13
CA TRP A 212 17.67 3.41 0.33
C TRP A 212 16.35 4.15 0.57
N ILE A 213 15.45 4.06 -0.42
CA ILE A 213 14.12 4.63 -0.36
C ILE A 213 13.10 3.55 -0.74
N GLU A 214 12.03 3.46 0.05
CA GLU A 214 10.88 2.60 -0.21
C GLU A 214 9.62 3.46 -0.43
N SER A 215 8.94 3.23 -1.54
CA SER A 215 7.73 3.88 -2.01
C SER A 215 6.50 3.07 -1.64
N LYS A 216 5.65 3.59 -0.75
CA LYS A 216 4.38 2.97 -0.38
C LYS A 216 3.23 3.86 -0.83
N ALA A 217 2.54 3.48 -1.92
CA ALA A 217 1.33 4.16 -2.41
C ALA A 217 0.08 3.83 -1.55
N SER A 218 0.22 3.93 -0.24
CA SER A 218 -0.78 3.57 0.76
C SER A 218 -0.61 4.42 2.01
N PHE A 219 -1.63 4.43 2.86
CA PHE A 219 -1.57 5.10 4.15
C PHE A 219 -0.81 4.25 5.18
N GLY A 220 0.12 4.84 5.91
CA GLY A 220 0.87 4.15 6.97
C GLY A 220 0.06 4.06 8.26
N ASP A 221 -0.55 2.91 8.54
CA ASP A 221 -1.21 2.60 9.83
C ASP A 221 -0.35 1.71 10.74
N GLU A 222 -0.74 1.57 12.01
CA GLU A 222 0.04 0.79 13.00
C GLU A 222 0.25 -0.68 12.60
N ASN A 223 -0.76 -1.30 11.98
CA ASN A 223 -0.73 -2.72 11.65
C ASN A 223 0.19 -2.98 10.45
N SER A 224 -0.05 -2.27 9.35
CA SER A 224 0.74 -2.37 8.13
C SER A 224 2.19 -1.95 8.35
N HIS A 225 2.43 -0.84 9.04
CA HIS A 225 3.79 -0.37 9.33
C HIS A 225 4.57 -1.38 10.19
N SER A 226 3.94 -1.95 11.22
CA SER A 226 4.56 -2.99 12.05
C SER A 226 4.93 -4.24 11.22
N THR A 227 4.03 -4.69 10.34
CA THR A 227 4.31 -5.80 9.41
C THR A 227 5.49 -5.46 8.50
N TYR A 228 5.50 -4.29 7.85
CA TYR A 228 6.60 -3.90 6.97
C TYR A 228 7.94 -3.74 7.70
N LEU A 229 7.94 -3.24 8.94
CA LEU A 229 9.14 -3.19 9.75
C LEU A 229 9.77 -4.58 9.90
N GLN A 230 8.97 -5.59 10.27
CA GLN A 230 9.45 -6.94 10.50
C GLN A 230 9.83 -7.69 9.21
N GLU A 231 9.03 -7.54 8.16
CA GLU A 231 9.19 -8.33 6.93
C GLU A 231 10.18 -7.70 5.94
N GLN A 232 10.35 -6.38 5.98
CA GLN A 232 11.08 -5.61 4.96
C GLN A 232 12.12 -4.67 5.60
N PHE A 233 11.69 -3.64 6.33
CA PHE A 233 12.54 -2.47 6.62
C PHE A 233 13.74 -2.80 7.50
N TRP A 234 13.58 -3.64 8.53
CA TRP A 234 14.73 -4.07 9.33
C TRP A 234 15.73 -4.92 8.53
N SER A 235 15.25 -5.67 7.54
CA SER A 235 16.13 -6.43 6.65
C SER A 235 16.95 -5.49 5.77
N TYR A 236 16.31 -4.46 5.21
CA TYR A 236 17.00 -3.42 4.44
C TYR A 236 18.00 -2.67 5.30
N TRP A 237 17.59 -2.27 6.51
CA TRP A 237 18.46 -1.58 7.46
C TRP A 237 19.72 -2.38 7.81
N ASN A 238 19.55 -3.67 8.13
CA ASN A 238 20.69 -4.55 8.46
C ASN A 238 21.67 -4.74 7.29
N ARG A 239 21.23 -4.58 6.04
CA ARG A 239 22.02 -4.84 4.83
C ARG A 239 22.64 -3.57 4.24
N PHE A 240 21.87 -2.50 4.22
CA PHE A 240 22.16 -1.28 3.47
C PHE A 240 22.32 -0.05 4.37
N GLY A 241 22.04 -0.17 5.67
CA GLY A 241 22.06 0.94 6.61
C GLY A 241 20.73 1.72 6.65
N PRO A 242 20.72 2.91 7.26
CA PRO A 242 19.53 3.74 7.38
C PRO A 242 18.81 4.02 6.05
N GLY A 243 17.49 4.18 6.10
CA GLY A 243 16.67 4.42 4.91
C GLY A 243 15.41 5.23 5.17
N LEU A 244 14.75 5.57 4.06
CA LEU A 244 13.54 6.39 4.02
C LEU A 244 12.37 5.57 3.48
N VAL A 245 11.22 5.67 4.14
CA VAL A 245 9.94 5.15 3.64
C VAL A 245 9.02 6.32 3.35
N ILE A 246 8.49 6.38 2.12
CA ILE A 246 7.54 7.40 1.69
C ILE A 246 6.14 6.77 1.65
N TYR A 247 5.25 7.19 2.55
CA TYR A 247 3.83 6.85 2.51
C TYR A 247 3.05 7.95 1.77
N TRP A 248 2.89 7.80 0.45
CA TRP A 248 2.33 8.85 -0.43
C TRP A 248 0.90 9.29 -0.10
N HIS A 249 0.15 8.46 0.63
CA HIS A 249 -1.20 8.82 1.09
C HIS A 249 -1.23 9.29 2.56
N GLY A 250 -0.07 9.57 3.16
CA GLY A 250 0.09 9.97 4.55
C GLY A 250 0.32 8.78 5.50
N PHE A 251 0.66 9.07 6.74
CA PHE A 251 0.82 8.07 7.80
C PHE A 251 0.44 8.65 9.16
N ILE A 252 0.27 7.77 10.15
CA ILE A 252 0.06 8.18 11.54
C ILE A 252 1.37 8.80 12.07
N GLU A 253 1.34 10.07 12.45
CA GLU A 253 2.55 10.83 12.81
C GLU A 253 3.42 10.12 13.87
N GLU A 254 2.79 9.48 14.85
CA GLU A 254 3.45 8.76 15.94
C GLU A 254 4.23 7.51 15.49
N LEU A 255 4.12 7.09 14.22
CA LEU A 255 4.89 5.96 13.66
C LEU A 255 6.35 6.33 13.36
N ASP A 256 6.69 7.61 13.19
CA ASP A 256 8.06 8.06 12.92
C ASP A 256 8.94 8.06 14.20
N CYS A 257 8.72 7.07 15.07
CA CYS A 257 9.45 6.88 16.32
C CYS A 257 10.76 6.09 16.14
N ASN A 258 10.98 5.49 14.96
CA ASN A 258 12.19 4.73 14.61
C ASN A 258 13.22 5.55 13.83
N ARG A 259 13.03 6.87 13.71
CA ARG A 259 13.94 7.80 13.01
C ARG A 259 15.38 7.66 13.50
N GLU A 260 15.60 7.72 14.82
CA GLU A 260 16.92 7.56 15.46
C GLU A 260 17.50 6.15 15.31
N ARG A 261 16.65 5.16 14.99
CA ARG A 261 17.06 3.78 14.71
C ARG A 261 17.36 3.57 13.22
N GLY A 262 17.28 4.61 12.40
CA GLY A 262 17.62 4.58 10.98
C GLY A 262 16.46 4.29 10.03
N ILE A 263 15.20 4.35 10.49
CA ILE A 263 14.02 4.28 9.60
C ILE A 263 13.29 5.61 9.66
N LEU A 264 13.44 6.42 8.62
CA LEU A 264 12.80 7.73 8.49
C LEU A 264 11.49 7.59 7.71
N LEU A 265 10.42 8.28 8.15
CA LEU A 265 9.15 8.34 7.43
C LEU A 265 8.87 9.72 6.84
N LYS A 266 8.38 9.75 5.60
CA LYS A 266 7.83 10.94 4.93
C LYS A 266 6.52 10.59 4.22
N ASP A 267 5.72 11.59 3.92
CA ASP A 267 4.50 11.50 3.12
C ASP A 267 4.64 12.10 1.71
N GLU A 268 5.83 12.62 1.40
CA GLU A 268 6.21 13.17 0.10
C GLU A 268 7.73 13.01 -0.13
N PHE A 269 8.17 13.20 -1.37
CA PHE A 269 9.59 13.22 -1.69
C PHE A 269 10.27 14.43 -1.03
N PRO A 270 11.40 14.27 -0.31
CA PRO A 270 11.99 15.34 0.47
C PRO A 270 12.59 16.44 -0.42
N ASP A 271 12.27 17.69 -0.12
CA ASP A 271 12.86 18.84 -0.80
C ASP A 271 14.25 19.21 -0.26
N ASN A 272 14.46 19.02 1.03
CA ASN A 272 15.66 19.39 1.78
C ASN A 272 16.68 18.24 1.77
N ILE A 273 17.23 17.95 0.60
CA ILE A 273 18.28 16.95 0.41
C ILE A 273 19.64 17.64 0.49
N VAL A 274 20.55 17.07 1.28
CA VAL A 274 21.97 17.46 1.33
C VAL A 274 22.80 16.33 0.75
N THR A 275 23.64 16.65 -0.24
CA THR A 275 24.57 15.70 -0.84
C THR A 275 25.99 15.90 -0.31
N LEU A 276 26.87 14.91 -0.50
CA LEU A 276 28.28 15.05 -0.14
C LEU A 276 28.97 16.22 -0.86
N LEU A 277 28.56 16.52 -2.10
CA LEU A 277 29.10 17.65 -2.86
C LEU A 277 28.79 18.99 -2.17
N ASP A 278 27.59 19.13 -1.61
CA ASP A 278 27.18 20.34 -0.89
C ASP A 278 28.05 20.59 0.36
N CYS A 279 28.42 19.52 1.08
CA CYS A 279 29.30 19.60 2.24
C CYS A 279 30.71 20.08 1.86
N THR A 280 31.28 19.55 0.77
CA THR A 280 32.63 19.94 0.32
C THR A 280 32.70 21.39 -0.19
N ALA A 281 31.61 21.89 -0.80
CA ALA A 281 31.52 23.28 -1.25
C ALA A 281 31.51 24.27 -0.06
N GLN A 282 30.85 23.91 1.06
CA GLN A 282 30.79 24.76 2.25
C GLN A 282 32.15 24.87 2.97
N GLU A 283 32.94 23.79 3.03
CA GLU A 283 34.26 23.81 3.66
C GLU A 283 35.28 24.65 2.88
N SER A 284 35.18 24.69 1.55
CA SER A 284 36.06 25.50 0.70
C SER A 284 35.84 27.03 0.79
N GLY A 285 34.72 27.47 1.39
CA GLY A 285 34.39 28.89 1.61
C GLY A 285 34.87 29.45 2.95
N HIS A 286 35.43 28.63 3.84
CA HIS A 286 36.06 29.05 5.10
C HIS A 286 37.56 28.80 5.05
N GLY A 287 38.24 29.54 4.17
CA GLY A 287 39.70 29.60 4.12
C GLY A 287 40.27 30.09 5.45
N PHE A 288 41.05 29.23 6.10
CA PHE A 288 41.92 29.51 7.22
C PHE A 288 42.76 30.78 6.99
N HIS A 289 42.54 31.83 7.78
CA HIS A 289 43.54 32.88 7.99
C HIS A 289 44.61 32.34 8.95
N ALA A 290 45.64 31.70 8.40
CA ALA A 290 46.87 31.40 9.13
C ALA A 290 47.80 32.63 9.05
N GLU A 291 47.84 33.46 10.10
CA GLU A 291 48.87 34.47 10.28
C GLU A 291 50.23 33.77 10.54
N GLY A 292 51.06 33.73 9.51
CA GLY A 292 52.46 33.33 9.64
C GLY A 292 53.25 34.40 10.39
N LYS A 293 53.53 34.18 11.68
CA LYS A 293 54.56 34.95 12.39
C LYS A 293 55.94 34.54 11.89
N THR A 294 56.59 35.44 11.17
CA THR A 294 58.00 35.38 10.81
C THR A 294 58.83 35.81 12.03
N GLU A 295 59.45 34.88 12.74
CA GLU A 295 60.48 35.21 13.72
C GLU A 295 61.78 35.54 12.99
N LYS A 296 62.19 36.82 13.03
CA LYS A 296 63.53 37.25 12.64
C LYS A 296 64.50 36.96 13.79
N SER A 297 65.50 36.18 13.47
CA SER A 297 66.76 36.04 14.20
C SER A 297 67.45 37.40 14.35
N GLN A 298 67.94 37.72 15.54
CA GLN A 298 69.05 38.67 15.69
C GLN A 298 70.03 38.17 16.75
N GLU A 299 71.27 38.09 16.29
CA GLU A 299 72.47 37.62 16.96
C GLU A 299 73.21 38.82 17.57
N THR A 300 73.73 38.61 18.79
CA THR A 300 74.97 39.15 19.38
C THR A 300 75.10 40.60 19.92
N MET A 301 75.70 40.60 21.13
CA MET A 301 76.40 41.62 21.93
C MET A 301 75.58 42.58 22.79
#